data_AF-A0A9W6XQV6-F1
#
_entry.id   AF-A0A9W6XQV6-F1
#
_cell.length_a   1.000
_cell.length_b   1.000
_cell.length_c   1.000
_cell.angle_alpha   90.00
_cell.angle_beta   90.00
_cell.angle_gamma   90.00
#
_symmetry.space_group_name_H-M   'P 1'
#
loop_
_entity.id
_entity.type
_entity.pdbx_description
1 polymer ?
#
loop_
_entity_poly.entity_id
_entity_poly.type
_entity_poly.pdbx_seq_one_letter_code
_entity_poly.pdbx_strand_id
1 'polypeptide(L)'
;MGITLIVVLTYVGQYDTSINGFNPTRWYNDEWAARVLNEFQMVLVVSWSDLISRSIFSLGLLMTTTSMKELLYRYSRSENQIGDIKLTPVTKFQEVMIQTAKGPVALDRKRRFPAVHMLRVLNRGVHALFLIWGFLVLALHIQASMQPTLPQCLLQVRPWGVSSPSCYLVGLDCHRLNISGKRDEVDSLWHEFGGSSVVMMLIRHCPSLEVPDVFNEFHQIHGLKVYNSTIVQWRASAAITHTNHPLLASVLLLHVNMSDGLLPAGFQSSDFPRHLYDFEMCVTNLRELPDDLYTKWNPGSQIFIEYSQLRTVPTALLHLAAGFFSLTGNAISDLPAELFEMEGVTHLMIGDTAIRDLPHNVTRLSSTLASVSLTNTNISYFWSWTDQLLQHKSAAPFPTPILAGGSVYCEEYQQVVECKATSFSVLPSVDYSTTLMAPANARSGAISTFVDCSPYFGGPLYPLATEDLNNGVRK
;
A
#
# COMPACT_ATOMS: atom_id res chain seq x y z
N MET A 1 -22.93 -5.46 8.48
CA MET A 1 -23.60 -5.02 7.24
C MET A 1 -23.55 -3.51 7.05
N GLY A 2 -24.02 -2.67 8.00
CA GLY A 2 -24.02 -1.21 7.84
C GLY A 2 -22.64 -0.58 7.61
N ILE A 3 -21.74 -0.65 8.60
CA ILE A 3 -20.40 -0.01 8.54
C ILE A 3 -19.59 -0.50 7.34
N THR A 4 -19.55 -1.81 7.10
CA THR A 4 -18.86 -2.42 5.96
C THR A 4 -19.38 -1.92 4.61
N LEU A 5 -20.70 -1.71 4.48
CA LEU A 5 -21.30 -1.15 3.27
C LEU A 5 -20.96 0.34 3.11
N ILE A 6 -20.96 1.11 4.21
CA ILE A 6 -20.56 2.53 4.19
C ILE A 6 -19.12 2.67 3.69
N VAL A 7 -18.17 1.92 4.24
CA VAL A 7 -16.76 1.92 3.79
C VAL A 7 -16.67 1.59 2.30
N VAL A 8 -17.33 0.53 1.83
CA VAL A 8 -17.33 0.18 0.39
C VAL A 8 -17.91 1.30 -0.48
N LEU A 9 -19.02 1.92 -0.06
CA LEU A 9 -19.64 3.04 -0.79
C LEU A 9 -18.75 4.30 -0.83
N THR A 10 -17.89 4.52 0.17
CA THR A 10 -16.92 5.63 0.20
C THR A 10 -15.84 5.47 -0.88
N TYR A 11 -15.40 4.24 -1.18
CA TYR A 11 -14.28 3.99 -2.10
C TYR A 11 -14.69 3.45 -3.48
N VAL A 12 -15.92 2.94 -3.66
CA VAL A 12 -16.36 2.35 -4.95
C VAL A 12 -16.25 3.32 -6.14
N GLY A 13 -16.54 4.62 -5.92
CA GLY A 13 -16.39 5.65 -6.95
C GLY A 13 -14.94 6.10 -7.22
N GLN A 14 -13.97 5.55 -6.50
CA GLN A 14 -12.54 5.82 -6.64
C GLN A 14 -11.76 4.64 -7.24
N TYR A 15 -12.42 3.48 -7.37
CA TYR A 15 -11.86 2.27 -7.95
C TYR A 15 -11.93 2.33 -9.48
N ASP A 16 -10.81 2.05 -10.13
CA ASP A 16 -10.66 2.07 -11.58
C ASP A 16 -10.65 0.62 -12.10
N THR A 17 -11.66 0.30 -12.90
CA THR A 17 -11.85 -1.04 -13.49
C THR A 17 -10.90 -1.34 -14.64
N SER A 18 -10.21 -0.34 -15.20
CA SER A 18 -9.22 -0.55 -16.28
C SER A 18 -7.91 -1.12 -15.73
N ILE A 19 -7.50 -0.70 -14.53
CA ILE A 19 -6.28 -1.15 -13.83
C ILE A 19 -6.57 -2.18 -12.71
N ASN A 20 -7.84 -2.56 -12.51
CA ASN A 20 -8.29 -3.42 -11.40
C ASN A 20 -7.80 -2.96 -10.01
N GLY A 21 -7.86 -1.66 -9.75
CA GLY A 21 -7.28 -1.09 -8.54
C GLY A 21 -7.64 0.38 -8.32
N PHE A 22 -6.85 1.06 -7.48
CA PHE A 22 -6.93 2.50 -7.29
C PHE A 22 -5.79 3.17 -8.06
N ASN A 23 -6.03 4.39 -8.56
CA ASN A 23 -5.01 5.16 -9.27
C ASN A 23 -3.70 5.24 -8.43
N PRO A 24 -2.54 4.83 -8.98
CA PRO A 24 -1.26 4.83 -8.26
C PRO A 24 -0.94 6.13 -7.52
N THR A 25 -1.28 7.29 -8.08
CA THR A 25 -1.00 8.59 -7.46
C THR A 25 -1.71 8.81 -6.12
N ARG A 26 -2.79 8.07 -5.84
CA ARG A 26 -3.50 8.13 -4.55
C ARG A 26 -2.73 7.44 -3.43
N TRP A 27 -1.98 6.38 -3.72
CA TRP A 27 -1.22 5.65 -2.69
C TRP A 27 -0.09 6.48 -2.09
N TYR A 28 0.42 7.48 -2.83
CA TYR A 28 1.38 8.45 -2.34
C TYR A 28 0.78 9.54 -1.44
N ASN A 29 -0.56 9.69 -1.37
CA ASN A 29 -1.19 10.61 -0.43
C ASN A 29 -1.31 9.95 0.95
N ASP A 30 -0.50 10.41 1.90
CA ASP A 30 -0.32 9.77 3.22
C ASP A 30 -1.63 9.62 4.00
N GLU A 31 -2.47 10.66 4.05
CA GLU A 31 -3.75 10.63 4.76
C GLU A 31 -4.76 9.68 4.12
N TRP A 32 -4.82 9.65 2.79
CA TRP A 32 -5.71 8.73 2.05
C TRP A 32 -5.26 7.29 2.22
N ALA A 33 -3.96 7.00 2.02
CA ALA A 33 -3.41 5.66 2.16
C ALA A 33 -3.58 5.13 3.59
N ALA A 34 -3.26 5.93 4.61
CA ALA A 34 -3.46 5.57 6.01
C ALA A 34 -4.93 5.27 6.33
N ARG A 35 -5.86 6.11 5.85
CA ARG A 35 -7.30 5.90 6.08
C ARG A 35 -7.82 4.65 5.39
N VAL A 36 -7.46 4.45 4.13
CA VAL A 36 -7.81 3.27 3.33
C VAL A 36 -7.32 1.99 3.99
N LEU A 37 -6.04 1.91 4.36
CA LEU A 37 -5.44 0.71 4.95
C LEU A 37 -5.99 0.41 6.35
N ASN A 38 -6.36 1.42 7.13
CA ASN A 38 -7.04 1.25 8.41
C ASN A 38 -8.52 0.81 8.24
N GLU A 39 -9.26 1.39 7.31
CA GLU A 39 -10.69 1.08 7.10
C GLU A 39 -10.91 -0.24 6.35
N PHE A 40 -10.02 -0.64 5.45
CA PHE A 40 -10.13 -1.88 4.69
C PHE A 40 -10.06 -3.12 5.58
N GLN A 41 -9.44 -3.04 6.77
CA GLN A 41 -9.45 -4.12 7.77
C GLN A 41 -10.88 -4.45 8.27
N MET A 42 -11.82 -3.49 8.19
CA MET A 42 -13.22 -3.73 8.55
C MET A 42 -13.98 -4.48 7.45
N VAL A 43 -13.55 -4.39 6.20
CA VAL A 43 -14.19 -5.01 5.02
C VAL A 43 -13.57 -6.37 4.73
N LEU A 44 -12.24 -6.40 4.62
CA LEU A 44 -11.44 -7.59 4.37
C LEU A 44 -11.33 -8.46 5.63
N VAL A 45 -11.01 -9.72 5.44
CA VAL A 45 -10.76 -10.69 6.52
C VAL A 45 -9.28 -10.62 6.88
N VAL A 46 -8.97 -10.17 8.09
CA VAL A 46 -7.58 -9.92 8.53
C VAL A 46 -6.96 -11.10 9.29
N SER A 47 -7.77 -12.07 9.74
CA SER A 47 -7.28 -13.27 10.43
C SER A 47 -8.32 -14.40 10.41
N TRP A 48 -7.89 -15.63 10.72
CA TRP A 48 -8.80 -16.76 10.93
C TRP A 48 -9.79 -16.52 12.09
N SER A 49 -9.35 -15.89 13.17
CA SER A 49 -10.21 -15.49 14.29
C SER A 49 -11.28 -14.47 13.87
N ASP A 50 -10.90 -13.49 13.05
CA ASP A 50 -11.81 -12.51 12.47
C ASP A 50 -12.85 -13.21 11.56
N LEU A 51 -12.40 -14.07 10.63
CA LEU A 51 -13.29 -14.88 9.79
C LEU A 51 -14.31 -15.69 10.59
N ILE A 52 -13.85 -16.41 11.62
CA ILE A 52 -14.69 -17.25 12.48
C ILE A 52 -15.73 -16.37 13.21
N SER A 53 -15.30 -15.25 13.80
CA SER A 53 -16.21 -14.35 14.52
C SER A 53 -17.29 -13.74 13.61
N ARG A 54 -16.91 -13.26 12.41
CA ARG A 54 -17.84 -12.75 11.39
C ARG A 54 -18.80 -13.84 10.91
N SER A 55 -18.31 -15.07 10.74
CA SER A 55 -19.12 -16.22 10.31
C SER A 55 -20.16 -16.61 11.37
N ILE A 56 -19.75 -16.74 12.64
CA ILE A 56 -20.66 -17.06 13.75
C ILE A 56 -21.76 -16.00 13.88
N PHE A 57 -21.39 -14.72 13.83
CA PHE A 57 -22.35 -13.61 13.89
C PHE A 57 -23.35 -13.65 12.72
N SER A 58 -22.86 -13.86 11.50
CA SER A 58 -23.69 -13.88 10.27
C SER A 58 -24.64 -15.07 10.23
N LEU A 59 -24.16 -16.26 10.58
CA LEU A 59 -24.98 -17.47 10.70
C LEU A 59 -26.02 -17.34 11.81
N GLY A 60 -25.66 -16.76 12.96
CA GLY A 60 -26.61 -16.46 14.04
C GLY A 60 -27.72 -15.49 13.64
N LEU A 61 -27.39 -14.44 12.87
CA LEU A 61 -28.37 -13.51 12.30
C LEU A 61 -29.33 -14.20 11.32
N LEU A 62 -28.80 -15.06 10.45
CA LEU A 62 -29.61 -15.84 9.52
C LEU A 62 -30.56 -16.80 10.27
N MET A 63 -30.06 -17.58 11.23
CA MET A 63 -30.87 -18.50 12.04
C MET A 63 -31.97 -17.79 12.84
N THR A 64 -31.67 -16.63 13.44
CA THR A 64 -32.68 -15.86 14.19
C THR A 64 -33.73 -15.24 13.28
N THR A 65 -33.34 -14.79 12.08
CA THR A 65 -34.26 -14.24 11.09
C THR A 65 -35.16 -15.33 10.48
N THR A 66 -34.65 -16.54 10.22
CA THR A 66 -35.48 -17.67 9.78
C THR A 66 -36.46 -18.12 10.86
N SER A 67 -36.03 -18.15 12.13
CA SER A 67 -36.92 -18.44 13.27
C SER A 67 -38.02 -17.39 13.43
N MET A 68 -37.71 -16.10 13.20
CA MET A 68 -38.69 -15.02 13.22
C MET A 68 -39.75 -15.17 12.11
N LYS A 69 -39.38 -15.68 10.94
CA LYS A 69 -40.33 -16.03 9.87
C LYS A 69 -41.34 -17.10 10.35
N GLU A 70 -40.88 -18.16 11.03
CA GLU A 70 -41.81 -19.19 11.55
C GLU A 70 -42.81 -18.62 12.58
N LEU A 71 -42.36 -17.71 13.44
CA LEU A 71 -43.22 -17.05 14.44
C LEU A 71 -44.30 -16.18 13.76
N LEU A 72 -43.95 -15.45 12.70
CA LEU A 72 -44.90 -14.66 11.92
C LEU A 72 -45.92 -15.54 11.18
N TYR A 73 -45.50 -16.65 10.58
CA TYR A 73 -46.41 -17.57 9.89
C TYR A 73 -47.38 -18.29 10.85
N ARG A 74 -46.98 -18.59 12.09
CA ARG A 74 -47.87 -19.23 13.07
C ARG A 74 -49.01 -18.35 13.58
N TYR A 75 -48.93 -17.02 13.42
CA TYR A 75 -50.02 -16.11 13.82
C TYR A 75 -51.15 -16.01 12.78
N SER A 76 -50.91 -16.43 11.53
CA SER A 76 -51.86 -16.24 10.41
C SER A 76 -52.86 -17.39 10.19
N ARG A 77 -53.03 -18.31 11.15
CA ARG A 77 -53.92 -19.48 10.98
C ARG A 77 -54.90 -19.68 12.14
N SER A 78 -55.67 -18.63 12.41
CA SER A 78 -56.99 -18.72 13.06
C SER A 78 -58.07 -18.26 12.09
N GLU A 79 -58.26 -19.01 11.00
CA GLU A 79 -59.45 -18.84 10.15
C GLU A 79 -60.67 -19.27 10.97
N ASN A 80 -61.55 -18.30 11.28
CA ASN A 80 -62.87 -18.58 11.81
C ASN A 80 -63.72 -19.25 10.72
N GLN A 81 -63.66 -20.58 10.62
CA GLN A 81 -64.63 -21.34 9.82
C GLN A 81 -66.02 -21.25 10.47
N ILE A 82 -66.80 -20.27 10.02
CA ILE A 82 -68.24 -20.25 10.22
C ILE A 82 -68.83 -21.29 9.25
N GLY A 83 -69.05 -22.50 9.76
CA GLY A 83 -69.80 -23.54 9.05
C GLY A 83 -71.30 -23.37 9.27
N ASP A 84 -72.05 -23.18 8.18
CA ASP A 84 -73.52 -23.01 8.21
C ASP A 84 -74.23 -24.17 8.93
N ILE A 85 -75.01 -23.83 9.97
CA ILE A 85 -75.88 -24.79 10.65
C ILE A 85 -77.20 -24.90 9.87
N LYS A 86 -77.31 -25.94 9.03
CA LYS A 86 -78.62 -26.43 8.59
C LYS A 86 -79.26 -27.25 9.70
N LEU A 87 -80.41 -26.79 10.20
CA LEU A 87 -81.20 -27.48 11.21
C LEU A 87 -82.58 -27.85 10.65
N THR A 88 -82.88 -29.16 10.63
CA THR A 88 -84.18 -29.82 10.90
C THR A 88 -84.19 -31.23 10.27
N PRO A 89 -84.97 -32.21 10.77
CA PRO A 89 -85.44 -32.37 12.17
C PRO A 89 -85.42 -33.83 12.70
N VAL A 90 -85.40 -34.01 14.05
CA VAL A 90 -86.29 -34.93 14.84
C VAL A 90 -86.21 -36.46 14.52
N THR A 91 -86.01 -37.43 15.43
CA THR A 91 -86.51 -37.75 16.80
C THR A 91 -85.53 -38.81 17.44
N LYS A 92 -85.62 -39.37 18.66
CA LYS A 92 -86.53 -39.29 19.84
C LYS A 92 -85.77 -39.64 21.14
N PHE A 93 -86.51 -39.62 22.26
CA PHE A 93 -86.37 -40.25 23.58
C PHE A 93 -85.86 -41.71 23.56
N GLN A 94 -85.31 -42.31 24.64
CA GLN A 94 -85.55 -42.05 26.08
C GLN A 94 -84.38 -42.51 26.98
N GLU A 95 -84.28 -41.95 28.19
CA GLU A 95 -83.31 -42.34 29.23
C GLU A 95 -83.65 -43.68 29.91
N VAL A 96 -82.62 -44.50 30.18
CA VAL A 96 -82.52 -45.35 31.38
C VAL A 96 -81.05 -45.40 31.82
N MET A 97 -80.77 -45.14 33.09
CA MET A 97 -79.45 -45.30 33.72
C MET A 97 -79.29 -46.71 34.32
N ILE A 98 -78.12 -47.36 34.15
CA ILE A 98 -77.47 -48.23 35.17
C ILE A 98 -76.00 -48.55 34.80
N GLN A 99 -75.10 -48.03 35.64
CA GLN A 99 -73.82 -48.52 36.20
C GLN A 99 -72.82 -49.49 35.50
N THR A 100 -71.53 -49.23 35.80
CA THR A 100 -70.31 -50.10 35.79
C THR A 100 -69.66 -50.42 34.41
N ALA A 101 -68.34 -50.64 34.26
CA ALA A 101 -67.26 -50.86 35.24
C ALA A 101 -65.84 -50.34 34.83
N LYS A 102 -65.09 -49.84 35.83
CA LYS A 102 -63.62 -49.87 36.09
C LYS A 102 -62.57 -49.91 34.96
N GLY A 103 -61.64 -48.94 35.03
CA GLY A 103 -60.23 -49.09 34.62
C GLY A 103 -59.42 -47.82 34.95
N PRO A 104 -58.40 -47.84 35.84
CA PRO A 104 -57.65 -46.64 36.20
C PRO A 104 -56.40 -46.46 35.32
N VAL A 105 -56.37 -45.41 34.49
CA VAL A 105 -55.11 -44.88 33.95
C VAL A 105 -54.72 -43.68 34.79
N ALA A 106 -53.67 -43.84 35.59
CA ALA A 106 -53.17 -42.79 36.46
C ALA A 106 -52.66 -41.61 35.61
N LEU A 107 -53.24 -40.42 35.84
CA LEU A 107 -52.82 -39.19 35.19
C LEU A 107 -51.57 -38.68 35.94
N ASP A 108 -50.38 -39.15 35.51
CA ASP A 108 -49.10 -38.80 36.15
C ASP A 108 -48.75 -37.32 35.93
N ARG A 109 -49.27 -36.50 36.84
CA ARG A 109 -49.11 -35.04 36.88
C ARG A 109 -47.76 -34.64 37.49
N LYS A 110 -46.66 -35.25 37.04
CA LYS A 110 -45.28 -34.89 37.43
C LYS A 110 -44.37 -34.76 36.20
N ARG A 111 -43.42 -33.79 36.26
CA ARG A 111 -42.36 -33.48 35.25
C ARG A 111 -42.70 -32.58 34.03
N ARG A 112 -43.42 -31.46 34.21
CA ARG A 112 -43.31 -30.30 33.26
C ARG A 112 -42.97 -28.94 33.88
N PHE A 113 -43.04 -28.78 35.21
CA PHE A 113 -42.78 -27.50 35.87
C PHE A 113 -41.30 -27.09 36.11
N PRO A 114 -40.33 -27.99 36.39
CA PRO A 114 -38.96 -27.53 36.70
C PRO A 114 -38.23 -26.96 35.47
N ALA A 115 -38.47 -27.51 34.28
CA ALA A 115 -37.83 -27.07 33.04
C ALA A 115 -38.13 -25.60 32.70
N VAL A 116 -39.39 -25.16 32.87
CA VAL A 116 -39.81 -23.78 32.57
C VAL A 116 -39.21 -22.78 33.57
N HIS A 117 -39.05 -23.15 34.84
CA HIS A 117 -38.44 -22.28 35.84
C HIS A 117 -36.92 -22.16 35.62
N MET A 118 -36.25 -23.29 35.35
CA MET A 118 -34.83 -23.32 34.99
C MET A 118 -34.53 -22.49 33.75
N LEU A 119 -35.37 -22.60 32.70
CA LEU A 119 -35.24 -21.80 31.48
C LEU A 119 -35.45 -20.29 31.73
N ARG A 120 -36.36 -19.89 32.63
CA ARG A 120 -36.55 -18.48 33.01
C ARG A 120 -35.37 -17.92 33.83
N VAL A 121 -34.78 -18.72 34.72
CA VAL A 121 -33.59 -18.33 35.49
C VAL A 121 -32.39 -18.21 34.56
N LEU A 122 -32.20 -19.18 33.66
CA LEU A 122 -31.16 -19.13 32.61
C LEU A 122 -31.31 -17.88 31.74
N ASN A 123 -32.53 -17.59 31.25
CA ASN A 123 -32.78 -16.40 30.42
C ASN A 123 -32.52 -15.09 31.19
N ARG A 124 -32.87 -15.01 32.48
CA ARG A 124 -32.50 -13.85 33.33
C ARG A 124 -30.99 -13.72 33.51
N GLY A 125 -30.27 -14.84 33.66
CA GLY A 125 -28.81 -14.86 33.71
C GLY A 125 -28.18 -14.36 32.40
N VAL A 126 -28.71 -14.78 31.26
CA VAL A 126 -28.29 -14.31 29.92
C VAL A 126 -28.54 -12.82 29.75
N HIS A 127 -29.72 -12.30 30.14
CA HIS A 127 -29.99 -10.85 30.09
C HIS A 127 -29.06 -10.06 31.02
N ALA A 128 -28.78 -10.56 32.23
CA ALA A 128 -27.82 -9.93 33.13
C ALA A 128 -26.39 -9.93 32.56
N LEU A 129 -25.97 -11.02 31.91
CA LEU A 129 -24.68 -11.11 31.20
C LEU A 129 -24.60 -10.06 30.08
N PHE A 130 -25.64 -9.93 29.25
CA PHE A 130 -25.68 -8.92 28.18
C PHE A 130 -25.66 -7.49 28.72
N LEU A 131 -26.33 -7.21 29.85
CA LEU A 131 -26.28 -5.89 30.50
C LEU A 131 -24.86 -5.59 31.03
N ILE A 132 -24.24 -6.52 31.75
CA ILE A 132 -22.86 -6.38 32.25
C ILE A 132 -21.88 -6.19 31.09
N TRP A 133 -22.02 -6.96 30.01
CA TRP A 133 -21.21 -6.80 28.80
C TRP A 133 -21.42 -5.44 28.14
N GLY A 134 -22.67 -4.96 28.06
CA GLY A 134 -22.99 -3.62 27.58
C GLY A 134 -22.34 -2.51 28.40
N PHE A 135 -22.36 -2.62 29.73
CA PHE A 135 -21.65 -1.69 30.61
C PHE A 135 -20.12 -1.74 30.43
N LEU A 136 -19.54 -2.93 30.27
CA LEU A 136 -18.11 -3.10 30.02
C LEU A 136 -17.69 -2.45 28.69
N VAL A 137 -18.42 -2.72 27.61
CA VAL A 137 -18.19 -2.13 26.29
C VAL A 137 -18.34 -0.60 26.34
N LEU A 138 -19.36 -0.09 27.04
CA LEU A 138 -19.56 1.34 27.23
C LEU A 138 -18.40 1.98 28.02
N ALA A 139 -17.95 1.35 29.10
CA ALA A 139 -16.83 1.84 29.91
C ALA A 139 -15.52 1.88 29.10
N LEU A 140 -15.22 0.83 28.32
CA LEU A 140 -14.07 0.79 27.41
C LEU A 140 -14.16 1.84 26.31
N HIS A 141 -15.36 2.07 25.74
CA HIS A 141 -15.58 3.10 24.73
C HIS A 141 -15.41 4.51 25.31
N ILE A 142 -15.92 4.78 26.51
CA ILE A 142 -15.70 6.06 27.21
C ILE A 142 -14.20 6.25 27.50
N GLN A 143 -13.53 5.22 28.03
CA GLN A 143 -12.09 5.24 28.34
C GLN A 143 -11.24 5.58 27.11
N ALA A 144 -11.51 4.97 25.96
CA ALA A 144 -10.81 5.27 24.71
C ALA A 144 -11.23 6.63 24.09
N SER A 145 -12.46 7.08 24.31
CA SER A 145 -12.95 8.36 23.77
C SER A 145 -12.46 9.59 24.56
N MET A 146 -12.08 9.40 25.83
CA MET A 146 -11.50 10.46 26.67
C MET A 146 -10.01 10.74 26.38
N GLN A 147 -9.35 9.95 25.51
CA GLN A 147 -7.96 10.20 25.14
C GLN A 147 -7.78 11.56 24.43
N PRO A 148 -6.76 12.36 24.78
CA PRO A 148 -6.55 13.67 24.19
C PRO A 148 -6.17 13.57 22.70
N THR A 149 -6.59 14.55 21.90
CA THR A 149 -6.22 14.65 20.49
C THR A 149 -4.87 15.36 20.36
N LEU A 150 -3.86 14.67 19.83
CA LEU A 150 -2.51 15.20 19.66
C LEU A 150 -2.34 15.83 18.26
N PRO A 151 -1.71 17.03 18.13
CA PRO A 151 -1.53 17.70 16.85
C PRO A 151 -0.62 16.94 15.87
N GLN A 152 0.32 16.14 16.39
CA GLN A 152 1.22 15.26 15.63
C GLN A 152 0.56 13.94 15.19
N CYS A 153 -0.73 13.73 15.43
CA CYS A 153 -1.45 12.51 15.04
C CYS A 153 -2.49 12.80 13.96
N LEU A 154 -2.04 12.74 12.70
CA LEU A 154 -2.87 13.03 11.52
C LEU A 154 -4.04 12.03 11.37
N LEU A 155 -3.82 10.77 11.75
CA LEU A 155 -4.90 9.78 11.89
C LEU A 155 -4.83 9.13 13.29
N GLN A 156 -5.52 9.75 14.25
CA GLN A 156 -5.63 9.20 15.61
C GLN A 156 -6.61 8.01 15.66
N VAL A 157 -6.21 6.94 16.34
CA VAL A 157 -7.05 5.76 16.62
C VAL A 157 -7.28 5.62 18.12
N ARG A 158 -8.38 4.96 18.50
CA ARG A 158 -8.85 4.89 19.90
C ARG A 158 -9.11 3.43 20.34
N PRO A 159 -8.05 2.61 20.45
CA PRO A 159 -8.18 1.22 20.91
C PRO A 159 -8.66 1.15 22.36
N TRP A 160 -9.50 0.16 22.67
CA TRP A 160 -9.99 -0.10 24.03
C TRP A 160 -8.89 -0.70 24.92
N GLY A 161 -8.80 -0.24 26.17
CA GLY A 161 -7.85 -0.76 27.15
C GLY A 161 -6.44 -0.15 27.08
N VAL A 162 -6.18 0.79 26.16
CA VAL A 162 -4.88 1.48 26.03
C VAL A 162 -4.91 2.81 26.77
N SER A 163 -3.91 3.05 27.63
CA SER A 163 -3.81 4.24 28.50
C SER A 163 -3.19 5.46 27.83
N SER A 164 -2.36 5.27 26.80
CA SER A 164 -1.76 6.35 26.01
C SER A 164 -2.56 6.67 24.74
N PRO A 165 -2.43 7.89 24.17
CA PRO A 165 -2.84 8.17 22.80
C PRO A 165 -2.25 7.15 21.81
N SER A 166 -3.02 6.81 20.77
CA SER A 166 -2.62 5.88 19.71
C SER A 166 -2.85 6.52 18.35
N CYS A 167 -1.89 6.40 17.44
CA CYS A 167 -1.84 7.19 16.22
C CYS A 167 -1.36 6.34 15.04
N TYR A 168 -2.27 6.05 14.11
CA TYR A 168 -1.98 5.19 12.95
C TYR A 168 -1.05 5.88 11.95
N LEU A 169 -1.34 7.15 11.67
CA LEU A 169 -0.46 8.07 10.92
C LEU A 169 0.04 9.16 11.87
N VAL A 170 1.35 9.18 12.10
CA VAL A 170 2.05 10.23 12.85
C VAL A 170 2.65 11.23 11.87
N GLY A 171 2.47 12.52 12.16
CA GLY A 171 3.00 13.65 11.39
C GLY A 171 3.90 14.52 12.26
N LEU A 172 5.22 14.44 12.05
CA LEU A 172 6.20 15.37 12.63
C LEU A 172 6.38 16.55 11.68
N ASP A 173 5.52 17.57 11.82
CA ASP A 173 5.55 18.80 11.03
C ASP A 173 6.27 19.90 11.82
N CYS A 174 7.59 20.03 11.64
CA CYS A 174 8.41 20.94 12.43
C CYS A 174 7.99 22.42 12.26
N HIS A 175 7.53 22.81 11.06
CA HIS A 175 7.02 24.15 10.80
C HIS A 175 5.72 24.43 11.58
N ARG A 176 4.76 23.49 11.58
CA ARG A 176 3.50 23.64 12.32
C ARG A 176 3.69 23.54 13.84
N LEU A 177 4.63 22.72 14.30
CA LEU A 177 4.95 22.52 15.71
C LEU A 177 5.90 23.59 16.27
N ASN A 178 6.43 24.48 15.41
CA ASN A 178 7.37 25.55 15.76
C ASN A 178 8.64 25.02 16.47
N ILE A 179 9.21 23.94 15.92
CA ILE A 179 10.47 23.32 16.36
C ILE A 179 11.47 23.25 15.20
N SER A 180 12.73 22.94 15.50
CA SER A 180 13.79 22.78 14.48
C SER A 180 13.98 21.34 13.98
N GLY A 181 13.53 20.36 14.77
CA GLY A 181 13.72 18.94 14.49
C GLY A 181 14.93 18.33 15.21
N LYS A 182 15.51 19.04 16.18
CA LYS A 182 16.62 18.54 17.01
C LYS A 182 16.19 17.35 17.85
N ARG A 183 17.15 16.49 18.19
CA ARG A 183 16.92 15.21 18.85
C ARG A 183 16.02 15.33 20.08
N ASP A 184 16.33 16.27 20.98
CA ASP A 184 15.60 16.47 22.24
C ASP A 184 14.17 17.00 22.03
N GLU A 185 13.93 17.78 20.97
CA GLU A 185 12.60 18.27 20.59
C GLU A 185 11.73 17.12 20.07
N VAL A 186 12.31 16.27 19.21
CA VAL A 186 11.63 15.14 18.59
C VAL A 186 11.37 14.00 19.59
N ASP A 187 12.35 13.69 20.44
CA ASP A 187 12.28 12.67 21.50
C ASP A 187 11.12 12.96 22.48
N SER A 188 11.00 14.22 22.92
CA SER A 188 9.90 14.66 23.79
C SER A 188 8.52 14.50 23.15
N LEU A 189 8.38 14.79 21.85
CA LEU A 189 7.11 14.70 21.13
C LEU A 189 6.70 13.25 20.81
N TRP A 190 7.68 12.39 20.54
CA TRP A 190 7.46 10.97 20.21
C TRP A 190 7.13 10.12 21.45
N HIS A 191 7.50 10.58 22.65
CA HIS A 191 7.05 9.96 23.91
C HIS A 191 5.60 10.30 24.32
N GLU A 192 4.88 11.21 23.63
CA GLU A 192 3.48 11.55 23.99
C GLU A 192 2.44 10.49 23.58
N PHE A 193 2.81 9.53 22.73
CA PHE A 193 1.91 8.49 22.20
C PHE A 193 2.56 7.11 22.17
N GLY A 194 1.75 6.05 22.08
CA GLY A 194 2.25 4.68 22.05
C GLY A 194 2.83 4.31 20.68
N GLY A 195 4.15 4.13 20.59
CA GLY A 195 4.85 3.80 19.35
C GLY A 195 4.36 2.52 18.64
N SER A 196 3.87 1.55 19.42
CA SER A 196 3.27 0.31 18.91
C SER A 196 1.97 0.49 18.10
N SER A 197 1.43 1.71 18.00
CA SER A 197 0.24 2.02 17.19
C SER A 197 0.56 2.68 15.85
N VAL A 198 1.82 3.07 15.63
CA VAL A 198 2.26 3.79 14.44
C VAL A 198 2.48 2.83 13.29
N VAL A 199 1.71 3.00 12.22
CA VAL A 199 1.79 2.20 10.99
C VAL A 199 2.40 3.02 9.84
N MET A 200 2.17 4.33 9.85
CA MET A 200 2.78 5.26 8.88
C MET A 200 3.35 6.47 9.62
N MET A 201 4.52 6.93 9.18
CA MET A 201 5.16 8.13 9.70
C MET A 201 5.49 9.08 8.56
N LEU A 202 5.09 10.34 8.74
CA LEU A 202 5.40 11.47 7.87
C LEU A 202 6.20 12.50 8.68
N ILE A 203 7.46 12.73 8.29
CA ILE A 203 8.29 13.81 8.83
C ILE A 203 8.37 14.92 7.78
N ARG A 204 8.08 16.17 8.14
CA ARG A 204 8.15 17.28 7.17
C ARG A 204 8.58 18.62 7.76
N HIS A 205 9.18 19.44 6.89
CA HIS A 205 9.61 20.81 7.17
C HIS A 205 10.61 20.95 8.34
N CYS A 206 11.42 19.92 8.60
CA CYS A 206 12.39 19.92 9.68
C CYS A 206 13.77 20.39 9.17
N PRO A 207 14.19 21.64 9.45
CA PRO A 207 15.44 22.20 8.93
C PRO A 207 16.71 21.64 9.59
N SER A 208 16.58 20.91 10.70
CA SER A 208 17.72 20.33 11.43
C SER A 208 17.33 18.99 12.06
N LEU A 209 16.81 18.06 11.24
CA LEU A 209 16.28 16.78 11.68
C LEU A 209 17.39 15.87 12.24
N GLU A 210 17.24 15.50 13.51
CA GLU A 210 18.09 14.54 14.22
C GLU A 210 17.20 13.42 14.78
N VAL A 211 17.38 12.18 14.34
CA VAL A 211 16.49 11.07 14.72
C VAL A 211 16.88 10.48 16.09
N PRO A 212 15.98 10.51 17.10
CA PRO A 212 16.24 9.97 18.44
C PRO A 212 16.11 8.43 18.53
N ASP A 213 16.56 7.83 19.64
CA ASP A 213 16.54 6.36 19.80
C ASP A 213 15.12 5.81 20.04
N VAL A 214 14.16 6.63 20.49
CA VAL A 214 12.74 6.25 20.62
C VAL A 214 12.13 5.85 19.26
N PHE A 215 12.78 6.19 18.13
CA PHE A 215 12.46 5.63 16.82
C PHE A 215 12.36 4.10 16.81
N ASN A 216 13.21 3.43 17.60
CA ASN A 216 13.23 1.97 17.70
C ASN A 216 11.95 1.36 18.30
N GLU A 217 11.07 2.14 18.93
CA GLU A 217 9.81 1.66 19.51
C GLU A 217 8.67 1.52 18.47
N PHE A 218 8.86 2.02 17.24
CA PHE A 218 7.86 2.00 16.18
C PHE A 218 7.76 0.65 15.44
N HIS A 219 7.61 -0.45 16.18
CA HIS A 219 7.62 -1.82 15.66
C HIS A 219 6.54 -2.16 14.63
N GLN A 220 5.50 -1.32 14.47
CA GLN A 220 4.40 -1.54 13.53
C GLN A 220 4.50 -0.68 12.26
N ILE A 221 5.56 0.12 12.11
CA ILE A 221 5.72 0.99 10.95
C ILE A 221 5.85 0.16 9.66
N HIS A 222 5.00 0.48 8.67
CA HIS A 222 4.99 -0.08 7.32
C HIS A 222 5.59 0.89 6.30
N GLY A 223 5.42 2.20 6.49
CA GLY A 223 5.94 3.23 5.57
C GLY A 223 6.47 4.45 6.31
N LEU A 224 7.59 4.98 5.84
CA LEU A 224 8.27 6.15 6.39
C LEU A 224 8.55 7.17 5.29
N LYS A 225 7.91 8.34 5.34
CA LYS A 225 8.15 9.47 4.43
C LYS A 225 8.83 10.62 5.16
N VAL A 226 9.85 11.19 4.55
CA VAL A 226 10.50 12.45 4.94
C VAL A 226 10.38 13.43 3.78
N TYR A 227 9.72 14.57 4.00
CA TYR A 227 9.47 15.59 2.99
C TYR A 227 10.09 16.95 3.35
N ASN A 228 10.75 17.62 2.41
CA ASN A 228 11.25 19.00 2.53
C ASN A 228 11.95 19.26 3.88
N SER A 229 13.00 18.50 4.17
CA SER A 229 13.68 18.45 5.46
C SER A 229 15.18 18.24 5.30
N THR A 230 15.98 18.63 6.29
CA THR A 230 17.43 18.38 6.29
C THR A 230 17.79 17.42 7.42
N ILE A 231 18.17 16.19 7.06
CA ILE A 231 18.70 15.18 7.99
C ILE A 231 20.13 15.58 8.36
N VAL A 232 20.27 16.18 9.54
CA VAL A 232 21.57 16.53 10.13
C VAL A 232 22.22 15.28 10.75
N GLN A 233 21.44 14.46 11.46
CA GLN A 233 21.93 13.23 12.06
C GLN A 233 20.88 12.12 12.08
N TRP A 234 21.24 10.96 11.54
CA TRP A 234 20.52 9.71 11.77
C TRP A 234 21.54 8.63 12.10
N ARG A 235 21.67 8.38 13.40
CA ARG A 235 22.72 7.56 14.01
C ARG A 235 22.39 6.07 13.96
N ALA A 236 23.44 5.23 13.99
CA ALA A 236 23.31 3.78 13.98
C ALA A 236 22.50 3.21 15.16
N SER A 237 22.43 3.90 16.31
CA SER A 237 21.61 3.47 17.46
C SER A 237 20.10 3.63 17.23
N ALA A 238 19.70 4.47 16.27
CA ALA A 238 18.32 4.67 15.82
C ALA A 238 18.14 4.16 14.37
N ALA A 239 18.92 3.14 13.98
CA ALA A 239 18.87 2.63 12.63
C ALA A 239 17.58 1.87 12.33
N ILE A 240 17.23 1.88 11.04
CA ILE A 240 16.23 0.98 10.48
C ILE A 240 16.79 -0.44 10.54
N THR A 241 16.14 -1.29 11.33
CA THR A 241 16.57 -2.67 11.63
C THR A 241 15.40 -3.65 11.54
N HIS A 242 15.66 -4.91 11.21
CA HIS A 242 14.64 -5.96 11.26
C HIS A 242 14.14 -6.21 12.68
N THR A 243 15.03 -6.11 13.68
CA THR A 243 14.67 -6.26 15.09
C THR A 243 13.64 -5.22 15.54
N ASN A 244 13.84 -3.95 15.18
CA ASN A 244 13.00 -2.85 15.69
C ASN A 244 11.90 -2.43 14.70
N HIS A 245 12.06 -2.70 13.40
CA HIS A 245 11.15 -2.27 12.33
C HIS A 245 10.82 -3.45 11.39
N PRO A 246 10.37 -4.61 11.92
CA PRO A 246 10.23 -5.84 11.14
C PRO A 246 9.25 -5.76 9.97
N LEU A 247 8.31 -4.80 10.05
CA LEU A 247 7.20 -4.61 9.12
C LEU A 247 7.43 -3.48 8.10
N LEU A 248 8.53 -2.73 8.21
CA LEU A 248 8.79 -1.59 7.31
C LEU A 248 8.98 -2.10 5.89
N ALA A 249 8.25 -1.50 4.95
CA ALA A 249 8.15 -1.92 3.56
C ALA A 249 8.64 -0.86 2.57
N SER A 250 8.41 0.43 2.87
CA SER A 250 8.83 1.57 2.03
C SER A 250 9.47 2.72 2.82
N VAL A 251 10.45 3.36 2.19
CA VAL A 251 11.14 4.57 2.66
C VAL A 251 11.17 5.60 1.54
N LEU A 252 10.63 6.80 1.83
CA LEU A 252 10.45 7.87 0.85
C LEU A 252 11.14 9.16 1.36
N LEU A 253 12.14 9.67 0.64
CA LEU A 253 12.92 10.87 0.96
C LEU A 253 12.77 11.90 -0.18
N LEU A 254 11.99 12.94 0.05
CA LEU A 254 11.51 13.86 -0.99
C LEU A 254 11.89 15.30 -0.64
N HIS A 255 12.62 16.02 -1.49
CA HIS A 255 13.22 17.32 -1.13
C HIS A 255 14.07 17.24 0.15
N VAL A 256 14.85 16.17 0.29
CA VAL A 256 15.66 15.90 1.50
C VAL A 256 17.12 16.22 1.29
N ASN A 257 17.67 17.09 2.14
CA ASN A 257 19.11 17.25 2.28
C ASN A 257 19.63 16.32 3.39
N MET A 258 20.81 15.75 3.19
CA MET A 258 21.53 14.89 4.12
C MET A 258 22.90 15.50 4.38
N SER A 259 23.43 15.40 5.61
CA SER A 259 24.78 15.85 5.93
C SER A 259 25.81 15.33 4.93
N ASP A 260 26.66 16.24 4.43
CA ASP A 260 27.70 16.02 3.41
C ASP A 260 27.24 15.46 2.05
N GLY A 261 25.94 15.21 1.86
CA GLY A 261 25.39 14.53 0.69
C GLY A 261 25.57 13.01 0.72
N LEU A 262 25.69 12.43 1.93
CA LEU A 262 25.90 11.00 2.16
C LEU A 262 24.65 10.34 2.75
N LEU A 263 24.41 9.06 2.40
CA LEU A 263 23.34 8.27 2.99
C LEU A 263 23.56 8.10 4.52
N PRO A 264 22.66 8.55 5.40
CA PRO A 264 22.86 8.48 6.84
C PRO A 264 23.05 7.06 7.39
N ALA A 265 23.80 6.92 8.48
CA ALA A 265 24.08 5.62 9.12
C ALA A 265 22.81 4.86 9.55
N GLY A 266 21.71 5.56 9.80
CA GLY A 266 20.39 4.98 10.07
C GLY A 266 19.86 4.05 8.97
N PHE A 267 20.31 4.19 7.73
CA PHE A 267 19.91 3.34 6.59
C PHE A 267 20.89 2.18 6.32
N GLN A 268 21.95 2.04 7.12
CA GLN A 268 23.10 1.17 6.84
C GLN A 268 23.28 0.01 7.83
N SER A 269 22.21 -0.39 8.54
CA SER A 269 22.25 -1.56 9.43
C SER A 269 22.49 -2.85 8.64
N SER A 270 23.28 -3.77 9.21
CA SER A 270 23.40 -5.15 8.74
C SER A 270 22.22 -6.05 9.16
N ASP A 271 21.51 -5.69 10.24
CA ASP A 271 20.22 -6.31 10.61
C ASP A 271 19.11 -5.60 9.85
N PHE A 272 19.05 -5.73 8.52
CA PHE A 272 18.15 -4.92 7.69
C PHE A 272 16.74 -5.52 7.57
N PRO A 273 15.64 -4.73 7.56
CA PRO A 273 14.28 -5.28 7.51
C PRO A 273 14.02 -6.12 6.26
N ARG A 274 13.59 -7.38 6.44
CA ARG A 274 13.33 -8.35 5.36
C ARG A 274 12.18 -7.98 4.40
N HIS A 275 11.37 -7.00 4.77
CA HIS A 275 10.21 -6.54 4.00
C HIS A 275 10.43 -5.16 3.36
N LEU A 276 11.54 -4.47 3.68
CA LEU A 276 11.87 -3.18 3.08
C LEU A 276 12.50 -3.40 1.72
N TYR A 277 11.68 -3.20 0.67
CA TYR A 277 12.10 -3.31 -0.72
C TYR A 277 11.97 -1.99 -1.48
N ASP A 278 11.15 -1.05 -1.01
CA ASP A 278 10.81 0.17 -1.74
C ASP A 278 11.57 1.38 -1.18
N PHE A 279 12.43 1.97 -2.01
CA PHE A 279 13.28 3.11 -1.67
C PHE A 279 13.14 4.20 -2.71
N GLU A 280 12.56 5.33 -2.33
CA GLU A 280 12.35 6.46 -3.22
C GLU A 280 13.05 7.69 -2.66
N MET A 281 14.07 8.18 -3.35
CA MET A 281 14.87 9.35 -3.01
C MET A 281 14.80 10.34 -4.15
N CYS A 282 13.95 11.36 -4.04
CA CYS A 282 13.65 12.29 -5.13
C CYS A 282 13.97 13.73 -4.73
N VAL A 283 14.75 14.42 -5.57
CA VAL A 283 15.27 15.76 -5.31
C VAL A 283 16.03 15.82 -3.98
N THR A 284 17.16 15.11 -3.93
CA THR A 284 18.04 15.09 -2.75
C THR A 284 19.42 15.65 -3.05
N ASN A 285 20.24 15.90 -2.03
CA ASN A 285 21.65 16.24 -2.21
C ASN A 285 22.60 15.00 -2.21
N LEU A 286 22.06 13.79 -2.34
CA LEU A 286 22.84 12.54 -2.29
C LEU A 286 23.82 12.46 -3.46
N ARG A 287 25.11 12.19 -3.16
CA ARG A 287 26.22 12.19 -4.13
C ARG A 287 26.82 10.82 -4.38
N GLU A 288 26.79 9.96 -3.38
CA GLU A 288 27.36 8.60 -3.41
C GLU A 288 26.60 7.70 -2.44
N LEU A 289 26.77 6.39 -2.62
CA LEU A 289 26.29 5.34 -1.72
C LEU A 289 27.49 4.57 -1.15
N PRO A 290 27.40 4.02 0.07
CA PRO A 290 28.45 3.16 0.62
C PRO A 290 28.71 1.94 -0.29
N ASP A 291 29.96 1.63 -0.59
CA ASP A 291 30.33 0.48 -1.44
C ASP A 291 29.77 -0.86 -0.92
N ASP A 292 29.61 -1.01 0.40
CA ASP A 292 29.12 -2.23 1.05
C ASP A 292 27.58 -2.32 1.15
N LEU A 293 26.83 -1.35 0.61
CA LEU A 293 25.37 -1.29 0.75
C LEU A 293 24.65 -2.53 0.21
N TYR A 294 25.21 -3.16 -0.83
CA TYR A 294 24.69 -4.41 -1.41
C TYR A 294 24.74 -5.61 -0.45
N THR A 295 25.54 -5.53 0.63
CA THR A 295 25.59 -6.57 1.68
C THR A 295 24.52 -6.36 2.76
N LYS A 296 23.84 -5.22 2.75
CA LYS A 296 22.89 -4.76 3.78
C LYS A 296 21.46 -4.73 3.24
N TRP A 297 21.24 -4.10 2.09
CA TRP A 297 19.92 -3.98 1.48
C TRP A 297 19.48 -5.29 0.80
N ASN A 298 18.17 -5.49 0.68
CA ASN A 298 17.62 -6.73 0.12
C ASN A 298 17.76 -6.75 -1.42
N PRO A 299 18.12 -7.89 -2.04
CA PRO A 299 18.07 -8.03 -3.49
C PRO A 299 16.62 -8.00 -4.00
N GLY A 300 16.40 -7.53 -5.22
CA GLY A 300 15.08 -7.33 -5.80
C GLY A 300 14.37 -6.04 -5.35
N SER A 301 15.01 -5.20 -4.53
CA SER A 301 14.48 -3.88 -4.15
C SER A 301 14.16 -2.98 -5.34
N GLN A 302 13.13 -2.15 -5.18
CA GLN A 302 12.82 -1.00 -6.02
C GLN A 302 13.58 0.21 -5.48
N ILE A 303 14.39 0.86 -6.33
CA ILE A 303 15.34 1.90 -5.89
C ILE A 303 15.28 3.08 -6.87
N PHE A 304 14.60 4.14 -6.49
CA PHE A 304 14.57 5.38 -7.26
C PHE A 304 15.45 6.40 -6.55
N ILE A 305 16.53 6.84 -7.20
CA ILE A 305 17.38 7.94 -6.72
C ILE A 305 17.38 9.00 -7.81
N GLU A 306 16.33 9.83 -7.82
CA GLU A 306 16.00 10.72 -8.92
C GLU A 306 16.30 12.19 -8.58
N TYR A 307 16.68 12.96 -9.61
CA TYR A 307 16.99 14.40 -9.52
C TYR A 307 17.92 14.75 -8.33
N SER A 308 18.89 13.87 -8.07
CA SER A 308 19.85 13.99 -6.96
C SER A 308 21.22 14.46 -7.46
N GLN A 309 22.31 14.23 -6.72
CA GLN A 309 23.66 14.74 -7.07
C GLN A 309 24.64 13.63 -7.49
N LEU A 310 24.14 12.47 -7.92
CA LEU A 310 25.00 11.39 -8.44
C LEU A 310 25.68 11.86 -9.74
N ARG A 311 26.98 11.56 -9.87
CA ARG A 311 27.80 11.86 -11.08
C ARG A 311 28.19 10.61 -11.87
N THR A 312 28.06 9.45 -11.26
CA THR A 312 28.33 8.13 -11.82
C THR A 312 27.29 7.16 -11.26
N VAL A 313 27.13 6.00 -11.90
CA VAL A 313 26.37 4.90 -11.29
C VAL A 313 27.12 4.40 -10.05
N PRO A 314 26.49 4.32 -8.85
CA PRO A 314 27.13 3.75 -7.68
C PRO A 314 27.41 2.25 -7.85
N THR A 315 28.66 1.86 -7.62
CA THR A 315 29.18 0.47 -7.59
C THR A 315 28.31 -0.48 -6.79
N ALA A 316 27.84 -0.05 -5.61
CA ALA A 316 26.98 -0.87 -4.75
C ALA A 316 25.66 -1.27 -5.43
N LEU A 317 25.08 -0.44 -6.30
CA LEU A 317 23.85 -0.80 -7.03
C LEU A 317 24.10 -1.89 -8.08
N LEU A 318 25.31 -1.95 -8.65
CA LEU A 318 25.72 -2.99 -9.61
C LEU A 318 25.78 -4.39 -9.01
N HIS A 319 25.81 -4.50 -7.68
CA HIS A 319 25.90 -5.76 -6.95
C HIS A 319 24.64 -6.12 -6.14
N LEU A 320 23.69 -5.19 -6.02
CA LEU A 320 22.48 -5.37 -5.22
C LEU A 320 21.37 -6.17 -5.95
N ALA A 321 21.48 -6.36 -7.27
CA ALA A 321 20.46 -7.05 -8.08
C ALA A 321 19.05 -6.47 -7.84
N ALA A 322 18.91 -5.15 -7.96
CA ALA A 322 17.64 -4.43 -7.79
C ALA A 322 16.59 -4.90 -8.82
N GLY A 323 15.31 -4.93 -8.45
CA GLY A 323 14.24 -5.41 -9.33
C GLY A 323 13.80 -4.36 -10.37
N PHE A 324 13.80 -3.09 -9.96
CA PHE A 324 13.51 -1.92 -10.78
C PHE A 324 14.28 -0.76 -10.15
N PHE A 325 15.15 -0.07 -10.89
CA PHE A 325 15.78 1.13 -10.37
C PHE A 325 15.81 2.29 -11.37
N SER A 326 15.82 3.50 -10.81
CA SER A 326 15.85 4.77 -11.54
C SER A 326 16.96 5.65 -11.00
N LEU A 327 17.77 6.19 -11.90
CA LEU A 327 18.78 7.24 -11.64
C LEU A 327 18.44 8.51 -12.44
N THR A 328 17.19 8.66 -12.87
CA THR A 328 16.69 9.73 -13.73
C THR A 328 17.00 11.12 -13.15
N GLY A 329 17.40 12.08 -14.00
CA GLY A 329 17.66 13.47 -13.58
C GLY A 329 18.97 13.71 -12.81
N ASN A 330 19.86 12.71 -12.70
CA ASN A 330 21.20 12.90 -12.10
C ASN A 330 22.24 13.36 -13.12
N ALA A 331 23.34 13.94 -12.65
CA ALA A 331 24.45 14.42 -13.48
C ALA A 331 25.40 13.30 -13.95
N ILE A 332 24.86 12.13 -14.28
CA ILE A 332 25.60 10.96 -14.78
C ILE A 332 25.94 11.18 -16.25
N SER A 333 27.22 11.13 -16.60
CA SER A 333 27.73 11.24 -17.99
C SER A 333 28.08 9.91 -18.63
N ASP A 334 28.48 8.93 -17.81
CA ASP A 334 29.08 7.67 -18.25
C ASP A 334 28.37 6.47 -17.59
N LEU A 335 28.18 5.40 -18.36
CA LEU A 335 27.48 4.19 -17.90
C LEU A 335 28.42 2.98 -17.99
N PRO A 336 28.59 2.21 -16.89
CA PRO A 336 29.32 0.94 -16.93
C PRO A 336 28.55 -0.09 -17.77
N ALA A 337 29.26 -1.01 -18.44
CA ALA A 337 28.64 -2.07 -19.22
C ALA A 337 27.82 -3.01 -18.31
N GLU A 338 28.37 -3.26 -17.12
CA GLU A 338 27.82 -4.03 -16.01
C GLU A 338 26.38 -3.60 -15.64
N LEU A 339 26.02 -2.34 -15.87
CA LEU A 339 24.65 -1.81 -15.68
C LEU A 339 23.59 -2.60 -16.45
N PHE A 340 23.95 -3.06 -17.66
CA PHE A 340 23.10 -3.80 -18.58
C PHE A 340 23.29 -5.32 -18.47
N GLU A 341 24.32 -5.78 -17.75
CA GLU A 341 24.62 -7.20 -17.52
C GLU A 341 24.02 -7.74 -16.20
N MET A 342 23.52 -6.85 -15.33
CA MET A 342 22.85 -7.22 -14.07
C MET A 342 21.59 -8.07 -14.24
N GLU A 343 21.64 -9.34 -13.83
CA GLU A 343 20.45 -10.17 -13.68
C GLU A 343 19.58 -9.68 -12.50
N GLY A 344 18.24 -9.77 -12.64
CA GLY A 344 17.25 -9.34 -11.65
C GLY A 344 16.60 -8.00 -11.97
N VAL A 345 17.32 -7.10 -12.63
CA VAL A 345 16.79 -5.80 -13.09
C VAL A 345 15.80 -6.05 -14.22
N THR A 346 14.57 -5.55 -14.05
CA THR A 346 13.51 -5.61 -15.07
C THR A 346 13.35 -4.30 -15.83
N HIS A 347 13.53 -3.17 -15.15
CA HIS A 347 13.32 -1.83 -15.67
C HIS A 347 14.47 -0.93 -15.21
N LEU A 348 15.10 -0.25 -16.16
CA LEU A 348 16.22 0.65 -15.95
C LEU A 348 15.86 2.06 -16.43
N MET A 349 15.79 3.03 -15.54
CA MET A 349 15.39 4.40 -15.89
C MET A 349 16.57 5.35 -15.67
N ILE A 350 17.12 5.89 -16.75
CA ILE A 350 18.31 6.76 -16.77
C ILE A 350 18.10 7.99 -17.65
N GLY A 351 16.83 8.42 -17.79
CA GLY A 351 16.45 9.63 -18.51
C GLY A 351 16.92 10.91 -17.81
N ASP A 352 16.87 12.04 -18.51
CA ASP A 352 17.24 13.36 -17.99
C ASP A 352 18.68 13.41 -17.39
N THR A 353 19.55 12.49 -17.83
CA THR A 353 20.97 12.42 -17.45
C THR A 353 21.87 13.03 -18.55
N ALA A 354 23.15 13.26 -18.22
CA ALA A 354 24.13 13.85 -19.13
C ALA A 354 24.76 12.85 -20.12
N ILE A 355 24.20 11.63 -20.22
CA ILE A 355 24.73 10.56 -21.09
C ILE A 355 24.62 10.92 -22.57
N ARG A 356 25.63 10.49 -23.33
CA ARG A 356 25.75 10.72 -24.78
C ARG A 356 25.79 9.41 -25.57
N ASP A 357 26.37 8.39 -24.97
CA ASP A 357 26.68 7.12 -25.58
C ASP A 357 26.29 6.00 -24.60
N LEU A 358 25.77 4.89 -25.12
CA LEU A 358 25.63 3.64 -24.37
C LEU A 358 26.98 2.92 -24.30
N PRO A 359 27.22 2.03 -23.32
CA PRO A 359 28.46 1.25 -23.29
C PRO A 359 28.53 0.30 -24.49
N HIS A 360 29.64 0.33 -25.23
CA HIS A 360 29.89 -0.57 -26.36
C HIS A 360 30.09 -2.03 -25.91
N ASN A 361 30.81 -2.23 -24.80
CA ASN A 361 31.30 -3.54 -24.37
C ASN A 361 30.30 -4.33 -23.49
N VAL A 362 29.00 -4.29 -23.78
CA VAL A 362 28.02 -5.17 -23.13
C VAL A 362 28.16 -6.56 -23.75
N THR A 363 28.77 -7.49 -23.01
CA THR A 363 29.10 -8.84 -23.48
C THR A 363 27.98 -9.84 -23.23
N ARG A 364 27.20 -9.63 -22.16
CA ARG A 364 26.05 -10.46 -21.79
C ARG A 364 24.93 -9.57 -21.26
N LEU A 365 24.05 -9.13 -22.16
CA LEU A 365 22.82 -8.44 -21.76
C LEU A 365 22.02 -9.31 -20.77
N SER A 366 21.58 -8.69 -19.68
CA SER A 366 20.72 -9.26 -18.64
C SER A 366 19.50 -9.95 -19.22
N SER A 367 19.20 -11.17 -18.75
CA SER A 367 18.06 -11.95 -19.22
C SER A 367 16.71 -11.43 -18.70
N THR A 368 16.73 -10.58 -17.67
CA THR A 368 15.54 -10.02 -17.03
C THR A 368 15.19 -8.62 -17.50
N LEU A 369 16.14 -7.88 -18.10
CA LEU A 369 15.96 -6.49 -18.49
C LEU A 369 14.93 -6.38 -19.62
N ALA A 370 13.75 -5.84 -19.31
CA ALA A 370 12.62 -5.76 -20.22
C ALA A 370 12.46 -4.37 -20.86
N SER A 371 12.82 -3.30 -20.15
CA SER A 371 12.71 -1.92 -20.66
C SER A 371 13.79 -0.98 -20.10
N VAL A 372 14.27 -0.07 -20.95
CA VAL A 372 15.23 1.00 -20.61
C VAL A 372 14.66 2.36 -20.99
N SER A 373 14.66 3.33 -20.06
CA SER A 373 14.41 4.75 -20.40
C SER A 373 15.69 5.56 -20.54
N LEU A 374 15.77 6.24 -21.67
CA LEU A 374 16.80 7.16 -22.15
C LEU A 374 16.17 8.52 -22.50
N THR A 375 14.99 8.84 -21.97
CA THR A 375 14.25 10.07 -22.26
C THR A 375 15.08 11.32 -21.96
N ASN A 376 14.98 12.36 -22.78
CA ASN A 376 15.72 13.62 -22.60
C ASN A 376 17.25 13.47 -22.46
N THR A 377 17.87 12.46 -23.11
CA THR A 377 19.32 12.25 -23.12
C THR A 377 19.95 12.61 -24.47
N ASN A 378 21.27 12.77 -24.53
CA ASN A 378 21.96 13.12 -25.78
C ASN A 378 22.34 11.89 -26.64
N ILE A 379 21.67 10.75 -26.44
CA ILE A 379 21.88 9.53 -27.22
C ILE A 379 21.35 9.72 -28.64
N SER A 380 22.20 9.40 -29.62
CA SER A 380 21.92 9.53 -31.07
C SER A 380 21.98 8.20 -31.83
N TYR A 381 22.44 7.11 -31.20
CA TYR A 381 22.60 5.81 -31.84
C TYR A 381 22.57 4.66 -30.83
N PHE A 382 22.44 3.43 -31.34
CA PHE A 382 22.39 2.20 -30.55
C PHE A 382 23.40 1.15 -31.04
N TRP A 383 24.05 0.46 -30.11
CA TRP A 383 24.98 -0.64 -30.38
C TRP A 383 24.27 -1.95 -30.72
N SER A 384 24.97 -2.88 -31.38
CA SER A 384 24.43 -4.17 -31.83
C SER A 384 23.82 -5.02 -30.71
N TRP A 385 24.32 -4.92 -29.47
CA TRP A 385 23.74 -5.63 -28.32
C TRP A 385 22.28 -5.25 -28.04
N THR A 386 21.83 -4.05 -28.44
CA THR A 386 20.42 -3.65 -28.22
C THR A 386 19.45 -4.46 -29.08
N ASP A 387 19.89 -5.07 -30.19
CA ASP A 387 19.07 -5.99 -30.99
C ASP A 387 18.65 -7.25 -30.17
N GLN A 388 19.37 -7.58 -29.08
CA GLN A 388 18.94 -8.61 -28.13
C GLN A 388 17.81 -8.11 -27.23
N LEU A 389 17.89 -6.87 -26.73
CA LEU A 389 16.84 -6.25 -25.89
C LEU A 389 15.49 -6.22 -26.61
N LEU A 390 15.49 -6.02 -27.94
CA LEU A 390 14.26 -6.01 -28.76
C LEU A 390 13.50 -7.36 -28.78
N GLN A 391 14.15 -8.45 -28.38
CA GLN A 391 13.55 -9.78 -28.31
C GLN A 391 12.87 -10.04 -26.95
N HIS A 392 13.15 -9.21 -25.94
CA HIS A 392 12.58 -9.34 -24.61
C HIS A 392 11.14 -8.82 -24.60
N LYS A 393 10.28 -9.49 -23.84
CA LYS A 393 8.88 -9.10 -23.70
C LYS A 393 8.71 -8.17 -22.50
N SER A 394 8.42 -6.91 -22.76
CA SER A 394 7.97 -6.00 -21.70
C SER A 394 6.45 -6.07 -21.49
N ALA A 395 6.01 -5.58 -20.33
CA ALA A 395 4.62 -5.52 -19.92
C ALA A 395 4.29 -4.10 -19.39
N ALA A 396 3.02 -3.85 -19.08
CA ALA A 396 2.62 -2.58 -18.45
C ALA A 396 3.36 -2.37 -17.11
N PRO A 397 3.80 -1.14 -16.77
CA PRO A 397 3.45 0.12 -17.44
C PRO A 397 4.32 0.52 -18.63
N PHE A 398 5.40 -0.21 -18.94
CA PHE A 398 6.38 0.15 -19.98
C PHE A 398 6.37 -0.87 -21.13
N PRO A 399 5.39 -0.85 -22.05
CA PRO A 399 5.19 -1.91 -23.05
C PRO A 399 6.31 -2.00 -24.10
N THR A 400 7.07 -0.93 -24.31
CA THR A 400 8.19 -0.84 -25.25
C THR A 400 9.53 -1.10 -24.56
N PRO A 401 10.47 -1.85 -25.19
CA PRO A 401 11.80 -2.09 -24.64
C PRO A 401 12.67 -0.84 -24.48
N ILE A 402 12.43 0.23 -25.25
CA ILE A 402 13.19 1.47 -25.17
C ILE A 402 12.23 2.66 -25.12
N LEU A 403 12.40 3.54 -24.13
CA LEU A 403 11.75 4.84 -24.04
C LEU A 403 12.80 5.91 -24.31
N ALA A 404 12.65 6.70 -25.37
CA ALA A 404 13.69 7.62 -25.82
C ALA A 404 13.15 9.00 -26.25
N GLY A 405 11.89 9.32 -25.91
CA GLY A 405 11.30 10.63 -26.12
C GLY A 405 12.19 11.78 -25.65
N GLY A 406 12.40 12.78 -26.50
CA GLY A 406 13.31 13.90 -26.22
C GLY A 406 14.81 13.61 -26.39
N SER A 407 15.19 12.42 -26.89
CA SER A 407 16.58 12.13 -27.28
C SER A 407 16.90 12.56 -28.72
N VAL A 408 18.19 12.80 -29.00
CA VAL A 408 18.69 13.11 -30.35
C VAL A 408 18.32 12.02 -31.35
N TYR A 409 18.38 10.74 -30.94
CA TYR A 409 17.96 9.61 -31.78
C TYR A 409 16.49 9.74 -32.21
N CYS A 410 15.59 10.13 -31.30
CA CYS A 410 14.17 10.29 -31.63
C CYS A 410 13.92 11.51 -32.54
N GLU A 411 14.69 12.59 -32.39
CA GLU A 411 14.65 13.73 -33.31
C GLU A 411 15.10 13.33 -34.73
N GLU A 412 16.20 12.58 -34.86
CA GLU A 412 16.69 12.07 -36.14
C GLU A 412 15.76 11.03 -36.76
N TYR A 413 15.24 10.10 -35.95
CA TYR A 413 14.23 9.12 -36.36
C TYR A 413 13.02 9.81 -36.99
N GLN A 414 12.49 10.87 -36.36
CA GLN A 414 11.40 11.65 -36.93
C GLN A 414 11.79 12.29 -38.27
N GLN A 415 13.00 12.84 -38.42
CA GLN A 415 13.48 13.39 -39.69
C GLN A 415 13.59 12.34 -40.80
N VAL A 416 13.99 11.11 -40.48
CA VAL A 416 14.07 9.99 -41.46
C VAL A 416 12.67 9.49 -41.85
N VAL A 417 11.74 9.42 -40.91
CA VAL A 417 10.31 9.07 -41.15
C VAL A 417 9.64 10.12 -42.04
N GLU A 418 9.83 11.40 -41.74
CA GLU A 418 9.31 12.53 -42.53
C GLU A 418 10.04 12.74 -43.87
N CYS A 419 11.00 11.87 -44.22
CA CYS A 419 11.82 11.93 -45.43
C CYS A 419 12.61 13.24 -45.59
N LYS A 420 12.86 13.97 -44.49
CA LYS A 420 13.76 15.13 -44.42
C LYS A 420 15.23 14.72 -44.42
N ALA A 421 15.54 13.54 -43.86
CA ALA A 421 16.86 12.92 -43.86
C ALA A 421 16.84 11.56 -44.56
N THR A 422 17.96 11.19 -45.22
CA THR A 422 18.11 9.89 -45.88
C THR A 422 18.66 8.79 -44.95
N SER A 423 19.37 9.19 -43.90
CA SER A 423 19.97 8.35 -42.85
C SER A 423 20.01 9.11 -41.53
N PHE A 424 20.35 8.41 -40.44
CA PHE A 424 20.84 9.02 -39.20
C PHE A 424 22.15 9.80 -39.46
N SER A 425 22.52 10.70 -38.55
CA SER A 425 23.66 11.62 -38.69
C SER A 425 25.02 10.95 -38.46
N VAL A 426 25.04 9.87 -37.69
CA VAL A 426 26.26 9.12 -37.34
C VAL A 426 26.84 8.36 -38.54
N LEU A 427 28.16 8.25 -38.59
CA LEU A 427 28.86 7.45 -39.60
C LEU A 427 28.48 5.97 -39.45
N PRO A 428 28.11 5.25 -40.53
CA PRO A 428 27.75 3.83 -40.45
C PRO A 428 28.87 2.98 -39.84
N SER A 429 28.54 2.21 -38.80
CA SER A 429 29.41 1.19 -38.20
C SER A 429 28.76 -0.20 -38.31
N VAL A 430 29.60 -1.24 -38.36
CA VAL A 430 29.17 -2.64 -38.27
C VAL A 430 28.75 -3.04 -36.85
N ASP A 431 29.18 -2.26 -35.84
CA ASP A 431 28.92 -2.53 -34.42
C ASP A 431 27.59 -1.93 -33.93
N TYR A 432 26.85 -1.22 -34.80
CA TYR A 432 25.55 -0.63 -34.49
C TYR A 432 24.39 -1.63 -34.62
N SER A 433 23.27 -1.31 -33.97
CA SER A 433 22.02 -2.08 -34.07
C SER A 433 21.54 -2.15 -35.51
N THR A 434 21.40 -3.37 -36.01
CA THR A 434 20.90 -3.68 -37.35
C THR A 434 19.41 -3.38 -37.50
N THR A 435 18.67 -3.32 -36.37
CA THR A 435 17.25 -2.99 -36.34
C THR A 435 17.01 -1.49 -36.25
N LEU A 436 17.65 -0.83 -35.27
CA LEU A 436 17.37 0.56 -34.91
C LEU A 436 18.09 1.56 -35.82
N MET A 437 19.35 1.28 -36.18
CA MET A 437 20.14 2.20 -37.02
C MET A 437 19.88 2.03 -38.53
N ALA A 438 18.87 1.23 -38.93
CA ALA A 438 18.52 1.00 -40.32
C ALA A 438 17.43 1.97 -40.84
N PRO A 439 17.73 2.87 -41.80
CA PRO A 439 16.75 3.85 -42.30
C PRO A 439 15.52 3.22 -42.98
N ALA A 440 15.63 1.99 -43.49
CA ALA A 440 14.51 1.24 -44.04
C ALA A 440 13.49 0.85 -42.95
N ASN A 441 13.97 0.42 -41.78
CA ASN A 441 13.13 0.07 -40.64
C ASN A 441 12.44 1.31 -40.08
N ALA A 442 13.14 2.46 -40.05
CA ALA A 442 12.55 3.73 -39.69
C ALA A 442 11.35 4.10 -40.59
N ARG A 443 11.55 4.10 -41.91
CA ARG A 443 10.50 4.44 -42.89
C ARG A 443 9.32 3.46 -42.92
N SER A 444 9.55 2.19 -42.58
CA SER A 444 8.47 1.19 -42.46
C SER A 444 7.63 1.34 -41.19
N GLY A 445 8.06 2.18 -40.24
CA GLY A 445 7.45 2.30 -38.91
C GLY A 445 7.81 1.17 -37.95
N ALA A 446 8.60 0.16 -38.34
CA ALA A 446 8.95 -0.98 -37.49
C ALA A 446 9.62 -0.58 -36.17
N ILE A 447 10.38 0.52 -36.16
CA ILE A 447 11.06 1.03 -34.96
C ILE A 447 10.07 1.45 -33.86
N SER A 448 8.85 1.92 -34.19
CA SER A 448 7.88 2.38 -33.19
C SER A 448 7.31 1.28 -32.28
N THR A 449 7.51 0.01 -32.65
CA THR A 449 7.15 -1.14 -31.79
C THR A 449 8.22 -1.41 -30.71
N PHE A 450 9.40 -0.83 -30.86
CA PHE A 450 10.56 -1.06 -30.01
C PHE A 450 10.98 0.19 -29.22
N VAL A 451 10.91 1.36 -29.87
CA VAL A 451 11.31 2.66 -29.32
C VAL A 451 10.09 3.57 -29.23
N ASP A 452 9.74 3.98 -28.01
CA ASP A 452 8.77 5.04 -27.79
C ASP A 452 9.47 6.41 -27.84
N CYS A 453 9.15 7.19 -28.88
CA CYS A 453 9.60 8.56 -29.08
C CYS A 453 8.51 9.60 -28.72
N SER A 454 7.42 9.21 -28.05
CA SER A 454 6.39 10.16 -27.61
C SER A 454 6.99 11.21 -26.65
N PRO A 455 6.45 12.44 -26.64
CA PRO A 455 6.97 13.51 -25.78
C PRO A 455 6.77 13.13 -24.32
N TYR A 456 7.87 12.84 -23.63
CA TYR A 456 7.88 12.51 -22.22
C TYR A 456 7.62 13.77 -21.39
N PHE A 457 6.70 13.70 -20.44
CA PHE A 457 6.55 14.74 -19.42
C PHE A 457 7.71 14.61 -18.42
N GLY A 458 8.80 15.33 -18.71
CA GLY A 458 10.03 15.31 -17.91
C GLY A 458 9.77 15.59 -16.42
N GLY A 459 10.43 14.81 -15.58
CA GLY A 459 10.23 14.79 -14.13
C GLY A 459 10.54 13.42 -13.54
N PRO A 460 10.53 13.30 -12.21
CA PRO A 460 10.67 12.02 -11.52
C PRO A 460 9.50 11.07 -11.81
N LEU A 461 9.74 9.77 -11.67
CA LEU A 461 8.68 8.75 -11.62
C LEU A 461 7.78 8.96 -10.40
N TYR A 462 8.36 9.43 -9.30
CA TYR A 462 7.60 9.87 -8.14
C TYR A 462 6.69 11.05 -8.51
N PRO A 463 5.39 11.08 -8.11
CA PRO A 463 4.45 12.14 -8.50
C PRO A 463 4.65 13.45 -7.71
N LEU A 464 5.85 14.02 -7.80
CA LEU A 464 6.36 15.12 -6.98
C LEU A 464 5.46 16.37 -6.99
N ALA A 465 4.92 16.75 -8.16
CA ALA A 465 3.99 17.88 -8.25
C ALA A 465 2.68 17.66 -7.45
N THR A 466 2.25 16.41 -7.26
CA THR A 466 1.09 16.09 -6.40
C THR A 466 1.50 16.09 -4.93
N GLU A 467 2.71 15.63 -4.62
CA GLU A 467 3.31 15.70 -3.29
C GLU A 467 3.43 17.13 -2.80
N ASP A 468 3.97 18.04 -3.61
CA ASP A 468 4.15 19.45 -3.26
C ASP A 468 2.83 20.17 -3.00
N LEU A 469 1.75 19.78 -3.67
CA LEU A 469 0.40 20.30 -3.41
C LEU A 469 -0.21 19.77 -2.09
N ASN A 470 0.17 18.56 -1.67
CA ASN A 470 -0.32 17.90 -0.46
C ASN A 470 0.48 18.32 0.78
N ASN A 471 1.81 18.34 0.67
CA ASN A 471 2.76 18.49 1.76
C ASN A 471 3.55 19.82 1.72
N GLY A 472 3.42 20.65 0.70
CA GLY A 472 4.03 21.98 0.66
C GLY A 472 3.42 22.97 1.66
N VAL A 473 4.24 23.87 2.22
CA VAL A 473 3.78 24.95 3.09
C VAL A 473 2.94 25.94 2.26
N ARG A 474 1.63 25.99 2.52
CA ARG A 474 0.73 26.98 1.90
C ARG A 474 1.05 28.36 2.47
N LYS A 475 1.33 29.31 1.57
CA LYS A 475 1.57 30.73 1.88
C LYS A 475 0.27 31.47 2.23
#